data_AF-A0A7W7RC36-F1
#
_entry.id   AF-A0A7W7RC36-F1
#
_cell.length_a   1.000
_cell.length_b   1.000
_cell.length_c   1.000
_cell.angle_alpha   90.00
_cell.angle_beta   90.00
_cell.angle_gamma   90.00
#
_symmetry.space_group_name_H-M   'P 1'
#
loop_
_entity.id
_entity.type
_entity.pdbx_description
1 polymer ?
#
loop_
_entity_poly.entity_id
_entity_poly.type
_entity_poly.pdbx_seq_one_letter_code
_entity_poly.pdbx_strand_id
1 'polypeptide(L)'
;MTDRDLLHALRSSRVRPSEAYARLFDAYGEELYELCWTLLGDADVAQTVLRDTFIVTRAHIDRLPSERRFRDWLFAVAEAECERHLRVIRAEYVAEAPEPGVPRPPCLRVRVLSGVTGPDLSGYRAHIAQRADAFDRQGFPVPPSARHSEYQTTHLLPGLVVAACALLIVVLAVYLITQQTPEDTASWIIDPNTHGSDG
;
A
#
# COMPACT_ATOMS: atom_id res chain seq x y z
N MET A 1 19.10 -1.46 -27.68
CA MET A 1 18.41 -0.35 -26.98
C MET A 1 18.72 -0.50 -25.49
N THR A 2 19.14 0.57 -24.81
CA THR A 2 19.51 0.49 -23.38
C THR A 2 18.32 0.82 -22.47
N ASP A 3 18.39 0.44 -21.19
CA ASP A 3 17.39 0.82 -20.18
C ASP A 3 17.24 2.33 -20.04
N ARG A 4 18.33 3.07 -20.16
CA ARG A 4 18.32 4.54 -20.18
C ARG A 4 17.47 5.08 -21.32
N ASP A 5 17.63 4.53 -22.53
CA ASP A 5 16.86 4.98 -23.70
C ASP A 5 15.37 4.70 -23.54
N LEU A 6 15.03 3.55 -22.94
CA LEU A 6 13.66 3.16 -22.61
C LEU A 6 13.04 4.10 -21.58
N LEU A 7 13.76 4.42 -20.51
CA LEU A 7 13.30 5.34 -19.48
C LEU A 7 13.06 6.74 -20.05
N HIS A 8 13.98 7.23 -20.87
CA HIS A 8 13.80 8.50 -21.55
C HIS A 8 12.54 8.48 -22.44
N ALA A 9 12.32 7.39 -23.19
CA ALA A 9 11.13 7.24 -24.03
C ALA A 9 9.82 7.18 -23.22
N LEU A 10 9.82 6.53 -22.05
CA LEU A 10 8.65 6.41 -21.17
C LEU A 10 8.31 7.72 -20.44
N ARG A 11 9.33 8.47 -20.02
CA ARG A 11 9.16 9.77 -19.32
C ARG A 11 8.87 10.93 -20.24
N SER A 12 9.34 10.87 -21.49
CA SER A 12 9.22 12.01 -22.40
C SER A 12 7.80 12.14 -22.96
N SER A 13 7.17 13.27 -22.71
CA SER A 13 5.90 13.65 -23.35
C SER A 13 6.03 13.89 -24.87
N ARG A 14 7.25 13.97 -25.41
CA ARG A 14 7.50 14.15 -26.85
C ARG A 14 7.42 12.83 -27.62
N VAL A 15 7.67 11.70 -26.95
CA VAL A 15 7.59 10.38 -27.57
C VAL A 15 6.13 9.93 -27.55
N ARG A 16 5.62 9.51 -28.71
CA ARG A 16 4.23 9.06 -28.80
C ARG A 16 4.00 7.87 -27.88
N PRO A 17 2.83 7.79 -27.20
CA PRO A 17 2.62 6.70 -26.26
C PRO A 17 2.78 5.30 -26.83
N SER A 18 2.26 5.06 -28.04
CA SER A 18 2.40 3.81 -28.76
C SER A 18 3.83 3.41 -29.05
N GLU A 19 4.69 4.39 -29.37
CA GLU A 19 6.10 4.14 -29.65
C GLU A 19 6.86 3.75 -28.38
N ALA A 20 6.63 4.45 -27.27
CA ALA A 20 7.26 4.10 -25.99
C ALA A 20 6.86 2.68 -25.54
N TYR A 21 5.58 2.31 -25.69
CA TYR A 21 5.12 0.96 -25.37
C TYR A 21 5.66 -0.11 -26.33
N ALA A 22 5.78 0.20 -27.63
CA ALA A 22 6.39 -0.71 -28.60
C ALA A 22 7.85 -1.01 -28.22
N ARG A 23 8.62 0.03 -27.88
CA ARG A 23 10.01 -0.13 -27.42
C ARG A 23 10.10 -0.96 -26.14
N LEU A 24 9.20 -0.72 -25.18
CA LEU A 24 9.13 -1.50 -23.94
C LEU A 24 8.81 -2.97 -24.22
N PHE A 25 7.85 -3.24 -25.12
CA PHE A 25 7.53 -4.59 -25.55
C PHE A 25 8.73 -5.27 -26.21
N ASP A 26 9.37 -4.59 -27.16
CA ASP A 26 10.47 -5.15 -27.92
C ASP A 26 11.70 -5.47 -27.04
N ALA A 27 11.83 -4.79 -25.89
CA ALA A 27 12.91 -5.04 -24.93
C ALA A 27 12.56 -6.06 -23.84
N TYR A 28 11.35 -6.02 -23.28
CA TYR A 28 10.99 -6.77 -22.08
C TYR A 28 9.69 -7.58 -22.20
N GLY A 29 8.90 -7.37 -23.26
CA GLY A 29 7.55 -7.90 -23.37
C GLY A 29 7.47 -9.43 -23.33
N GLU A 30 8.39 -10.12 -24.00
CA GLU A 30 8.43 -11.60 -24.00
C GLU A 30 8.80 -12.15 -22.62
N GLU A 31 9.83 -11.60 -21.97
CA GLU A 31 10.26 -12.10 -20.65
C GLU A 31 9.21 -11.82 -19.57
N LEU A 32 8.56 -10.65 -19.61
CA LEU A 32 7.47 -10.32 -18.70
C LEU A 32 6.23 -11.19 -18.96
N TYR A 33 5.94 -11.53 -20.21
CA TYR A 33 4.86 -12.45 -20.53
C TYR A 33 5.10 -13.83 -19.92
N GLU A 34 6.30 -14.39 -20.10
CA GLU A 34 6.67 -15.70 -19.55
C GLU A 34 6.59 -15.73 -18.02
N LEU A 35 7.02 -14.64 -17.37
CA LEU A 35 6.82 -14.47 -15.93
C LEU A 35 5.33 -14.52 -15.56
N CYS A 36 4.50 -13.71 -16.22
CA CYS A 36 3.06 -13.64 -15.94
C CYS A 36 2.38 -15.01 -16.16
N TRP A 37 2.70 -15.69 -17.27
CA TRP A 37 2.15 -16.99 -17.59
C TRP A 37 2.59 -18.05 -16.57
N THR A 38 3.86 -18.05 -16.16
CA THR A 38 4.37 -18.95 -15.13
C THR A 38 3.63 -18.78 -13.79
N LEU A 39 3.29 -17.54 -13.43
CA LEU A 39 2.60 -17.24 -12.17
C LEU A 39 1.08 -17.48 -12.23
N LEU A 40 0.46 -17.37 -13.40
CA LEU A 40 -1.01 -17.32 -13.55
C LEU A 40 -1.59 -18.57 -14.23
N GLY A 41 -0.81 -19.27 -15.06
CA GLY A 41 -1.23 -20.50 -15.76
C GLY A 41 -2.24 -20.30 -16.90
N ASP A 42 -2.76 -19.09 -17.09
CA ASP A 42 -3.74 -18.74 -18.14
C ASP A 42 -3.17 -17.69 -19.10
N ALA A 43 -3.27 -17.95 -20.40
CA ALA A 43 -2.70 -17.13 -21.46
C ALA A 43 -3.35 -15.75 -21.59
N ASP A 44 -4.68 -15.70 -21.51
CA ASP A 44 -5.45 -14.48 -21.69
C ASP A 44 -5.37 -13.61 -20.44
N VAL A 45 -5.31 -14.24 -19.26
CA VAL A 45 -5.01 -13.55 -17.99
C VAL A 45 -3.57 -13.02 -18.01
N ALA A 46 -2.57 -13.82 -18.39
CA ALA A 46 -1.19 -13.37 -18.48
C ALA A 46 -0.99 -12.20 -19.45
N GLN A 47 -1.63 -12.24 -20.62
CA GLN A 47 -1.65 -11.12 -21.56
C GLN A 47 -2.27 -9.86 -20.93
N THR A 48 -3.37 -10.02 -20.20
CA THR A 48 -4.05 -8.92 -19.51
C THR A 48 -3.15 -8.30 -18.44
N VAL A 49 -2.47 -9.13 -17.64
CA VAL A 49 -1.52 -8.68 -16.61
C VAL A 49 -0.31 -7.97 -17.22
N LEU A 50 0.20 -8.46 -18.36
CA LEU A 50 1.27 -7.78 -19.08
C LEU A 50 0.85 -6.39 -19.57
N ARG A 51 -0.37 -6.26 -20.10
CA ARG A 51 -0.95 -4.95 -20.48
C ARG A 51 -1.02 -4.02 -19.28
N ASP A 52 -1.50 -4.52 -18.14
CA ASP A 52 -1.64 -3.72 -16.91
C ASP A 52 -0.29 -3.29 -16.37
N THR A 53 0.70 -4.18 -16.39
CA THR A 53 2.10 -3.90 -16.05
C THR A 53 2.62 -2.71 -16.85
N PHE A 54 2.36 -2.65 -18.15
CA PHE A 54 2.81 -1.53 -19.00
C PHE A 54 2.12 -0.21 -18.64
N ILE A 55 0.81 -0.26 -18.35
CA ILE A 55 0.04 0.91 -17.92
C ILE A 55 0.59 1.45 -16.60
N VAL A 56 0.79 0.58 -15.61
CA VAL A 56 1.34 0.93 -14.29
C VAL A 56 2.76 1.47 -14.42
N THR A 57 3.61 0.78 -15.19
CA THR A 57 4.99 1.19 -15.49
C THR A 57 5.03 2.62 -15.98
N ARG A 58 4.22 2.97 -16.99
CA ARG A 58 4.21 4.33 -17.53
C ARG A 58 3.67 5.35 -16.53
N ALA A 59 2.58 5.03 -15.84
CA ALA A 59 1.94 5.94 -14.90
C ALA A 59 2.84 6.28 -13.70
N HIS A 60 3.72 5.36 -13.32
CA HIS A 60 4.54 5.46 -12.10
C HIS A 60 6.05 5.50 -12.36
N ILE A 61 6.48 5.71 -13.61
CA ILE A 61 7.90 5.69 -14.00
C ILE A 61 8.75 6.75 -13.28
N ASP A 62 8.11 7.82 -12.80
CA ASP A 62 8.77 8.88 -12.04
C ASP A 62 9.08 8.48 -10.59
N ARG A 63 8.50 7.37 -10.10
CA ARG A 63 8.84 6.79 -8.80
C ARG A 63 10.13 5.97 -8.83
N LEU A 64 10.62 5.59 -10.02
CA LEU A 64 11.85 4.83 -10.16
C LEU A 64 13.06 5.66 -9.66
N PRO A 65 13.76 5.22 -8.60
CA PRO A 65 14.81 6.01 -7.97
C PRO A 65 16.10 6.09 -8.81
N SER A 66 16.36 5.11 -9.68
CA SER A 66 17.58 5.05 -10.49
C SER A 66 17.37 4.24 -11.75
N GLU A 67 17.99 4.68 -12.85
CA GLU A 67 17.94 3.98 -14.15
C GLU A 67 18.49 2.56 -14.06
N ARG A 68 19.49 2.33 -13.21
CA ARG A 68 20.14 1.02 -13.05
C ARG A 68 19.23 -0.04 -12.44
N ARG A 69 18.12 0.39 -11.80
CA ARG A 69 17.14 -0.50 -11.17
C ARG A 69 15.89 -0.70 -12.05
N PHE A 70 15.89 -0.20 -13.28
CA PHE A 70 14.70 -0.23 -14.13
C PHE A 70 14.16 -1.65 -14.33
N ARG A 71 15.04 -2.59 -14.66
CA ARG A 71 14.68 -3.99 -14.83
C ARG A 71 14.05 -4.55 -13.55
N ASP A 72 14.74 -4.49 -12.42
CA ASP A 72 14.23 -5.04 -11.16
C ASP A 72 12.89 -4.41 -10.75
N TRP A 73 12.75 -3.10 -10.95
CA TRP A 73 11.51 -2.38 -10.68
C TRP A 73 10.36 -2.80 -11.61
N LEU A 74 10.63 -2.95 -12.90
CA LEU A 74 9.65 -3.40 -13.89
C LEU A 74 9.14 -4.82 -13.60
N PHE A 75 10.04 -5.72 -13.22
CA PHE A 75 9.68 -7.08 -12.82
C PHE A 75 8.89 -7.08 -11.49
N ALA A 76 9.27 -6.25 -10.52
CA ALA A 76 8.49 -6.09 -9.30
C ALA A 76 7.06 -5.55 -9.56
N VAL A 77 6.89 -4.66 -10.55
CA VAL A 77 5.55 -4.21 -10.98
C VAL A 77 4.76 -5.38 -11.56
N ALA A 78 5.36 -6.19 -12.42
CA ALA A 78 4.70 -7.36 -13.00
C ALA A 78 4.28 -8.39 -11.95
N GLU A 79 5.16 -8.69 -10.99
CA GLU A 79 4.84 -9.59 -9.86
C GLU A 79 3.69 -9.05 -9.00
N ALA A 80 3.70 -7.75 -8.68
CA ALA A 80 2.63 -7.12 -7.92
C ALA A 80 1.28 -7.17 -8.66
N GLU A 81 1.29 -7.02 -9.99
CA GLU A 81 0.09 -7.15 -10.83
C GLU A 81 -0.39 -8.59 -10.94
N CYS A 82 0.51 -9.57 -11.06
CA CYS A 82 0.17 -10.99 -10.99
C CYS A 82 -0.50 -11.34 -9.65
N GLU A 83 0.10 -10.90 -8.53
CA GLU A 83 -0.45 -11.18 -7.20
C GLU A 83 -1.83 -10.54 -7.00
N ARG A 84 -2.01 -9.33 -7.55
CA ARG A 84 -3.31 -8.64 -7.51
C ARG A 84 -4.37 -9.43 -8.25
N HIS A 85 -4.06 -9.95 -9.43
CA HIS A 85 -4.99 -10.80 -10.20
C HIS A 85 -5.27 -12.13 -9.50
N LEU A 86 -4.26 -12.79 -8.93
CA LEU A 86 -4.44 -14.02 -8.14
C LEU A 86 -5.38 -13.82 -6.94
N ARG A 87 -5.41 -12.64 -6.33
CA ARG A 87 -6.36 -12.33 -5.23
C ARG A 87 -7.80 -12.19 -5.71
N VAL A 88 -8.00 -11.57 -6.87
CA VAL A 88 -9.33 -11.45 -7.49
C VAL A 88 -9.81 -12.84 -7.89
N ILE A 89 -8.96 -13.61 -8.59
CA ILE A 89 -9.24 -15.01 -8.94
C ILE A 89 -9.55 -15.79 -7.67
N ARG A 90 -8.72 -15.76 -6.62
CA ARG A 90 -9.01 -16.49 -5.37
C ARG A 90 -10.30 -16.07 -4.68
N ALA A 91 -10.71 -14.81 -4.81
CA ALA A 91 -11.99 -14.33 -4.29
C ALA A 91 -13.19 -14.81 -5.13
N GLU A 92 -13.00 -15.02 -6.44
CA GLU A 92 -14.02 -15.45 -7.39
C GLU A 92 -14.09 -16.99 -7.57
N TYR A 93 -12.95 -17.69 -7.49
CA TYR A 93 -12.74 -19.14 -7.72
C TYR A 93 -13.10 -20.02 -6.51
N VAL A 94 -14.16 -19.66 -5.78
CA VAL A 94 -14.92 -20.64 -4.98
C VAL A 94 -15.80 -21.52 -5.88
N ALA A 95 -15.77 -21.36 -7.22
CA ALA A 95 -16.77 -21.98 -8.11
C ALA A 95 -16.30 -22.92 -9.24
N GLU A 96 -15.08 -22.88 -9.82
CA GLU A 96 -14.76 -23.80 -10.94
C GLU A 96 -13.25 -23.98 -11.20
N ALA A 97 -12.85 -25.08 -11.88
CA ALA A 97 -11.44 -25.41 -12.15
C ALA A 97 -10.98 -24.92 -13.55
N PRO A 98 -9.72 -24.48 -13.75
CA PRO A 98 -9.26 -23.96 -15.03
C PRO A 98 -9.05 -25.06 -16.08
N GLU A 99 -9.49 -24.80 -17.31
CA GLU A 99 -9.12 -25.58 -18.51
C GLU A 99 -7.63 -25.36 -18.87
N PRO A 100 -6.92 -26.37 -19.40
CA PRO A 100 -5.50 -26.24 -19.74
C PRO A 100 -5.26 -25.16 -20.80
N GLY A 101 -4.50 -24.13 -20.42
CA GLY A 101 -4.23 -22.94 -21.23
C GLY A 101 -3.22 -23.16 -22.35
N VAL A 102 -3.46 -22.51 -23.49
CA VAL A 102 -2.49 -22.38 -24.58
C VAL A 102 -1.33 -21.50 -24.10
N PRO A 103 -0.05 -21.92 -24.19
CA PRO A 103 1.06 -21.18 -23.58
C PRO A 103 1.23 -19.74 -24.10
N ARG A 104 0.85 -19.47 -25.36
CA ARG A 104 1.03 -18.16 -26.00
C ARG A 104 -0.17 -17.79 -26.89
N PRO A 105 -0.83 -16.63 -26.67
CA PRO A 105 -1.84 -16.14 -27.58
C PRO A 105 -1.23 -15.74 -28.92
N PRO A 106 -1.89 -16.03 -30.06
CA PRO A 106 -1.46 -15.51 -31.35
C PRO A 106 -1.45 -13.97 -31.33
N CYS A 107 -0.41 -13.38 -31.95
CA CYS A 107 -0.25 -11.93 -32.06
C CYS A 107 -0.16 -11.19 -30.71
N LEU A 108 0.45 -11.81 -29.69
CA LEU A 108 0.66 -11.24 -28.34
C LEU A 108 1.04 -9.74 -28.36
N ARG A 109 2.08 -9.39 -29.12
CA ARG A 109 2.54 -8.00 -29.28
C ARG A 109 1.43 -7.07 -29.73
N VAL A 110 0.70 -7.44 -30.78
CA VAL A 110 -0.40 -6.62 -31.33
C VAL A 110 -1.51 -6.46 -30.30
N ARG A 111 -1.89 -7.55 -29.62
CA ARG A 111 -2.96 -7.51 -28.60
C ARG A 111 -2.59 -6.61 -27.42
N VAL A 112 -1.38 -6.73 -26.90
CA VAL A 112 -0.88 -5.89 -25.80
C VAL A 112 -0.82 -4.42 -26.25
N LEU A 113 -0.20 -4.12 -27.40
CA LEU A 113 -0.04 -2.74 -27.88
C LEU A 113 -1.37 -2.06 -28.21
N SER A 114 -2.31 -2.77 -28.83
CA SER A 114 -3.68 -2.28 -29.04
C SER A 114 -4.37 -2.00 -27.69
N GLY A 115 -4.21 -2.90 -26.71
CA GLY A 115 -4.77 -2.74 -25.38
C GLY A 115 -4.22 -1.53 -24.59
N VAL A 116 -2.94 -1.20 -24.74
CA VAL A 116 -2.35 -0.05 -24.03
C VAL A 116 -2.56 1.28 -24.74
N THR A 117 -2.91 1.29 -26.03
CA THR A 117 -3.03 2.54 -26.82
C THR A 117 -4.45 2.87 -27.29
N GLY A 118 -5.38 1.92 -27.26
CA GLY A 118 -6.76 2.11 -27.73
C GLY A 118 -7.45 3.32 -27.08
N PRO A 119 -8.11 4.22 -27.84
CA PRO A 119 -8.76 5.41 -27.28
C PRO A 119 -9.95 5.05 -26.36
N ASP A 120 -10.67 4.01 -26.71
CA ASP A 120 -11.74 3.35 -25.96
C ASP A 120 -11.29 2.84 -24.58
N LEU A 121 -10.00 2.52 -24.43
CA LEU A 121 -9.42 2.01 -23.19
C LEU A 121 -8.86 3.09 -22.27
N SER A 122 -9.16 4.37 -22.51
CA SER A 122 -8.69 5.48 -21.67
C SER A 122 -9.17 5.39 -20.21
N GLY A 123 -10.45 5.10 -19.99
CA GLY A 123 -11.01 4.89 -18.66
C GLY A 123 -10.40 3.67 -17.95
N TYR A 124 -10.20 2.58 -18.69
CA TYR A 124 -9.51 1.39 -18.21
C TYR A 124 -8.09 1.75 -17.73
N ARG A 125 -7.29 2.43 -18.56
CA ARG A 125 -5.94 2.85 -18.18
C ARG A 125 -5.90 3.72 -16.93
N ALA A 126 -6.81 4.68 -16.83
CA ALA A 126 -6.91 5.55 -15.65
C ALA A 126 -7.19 4.74 -14.39
N HIS A 127 -8.12 3.79 -14.45
CA HIS A 127 -8.43 2.88 -13.35
C HIS A 127 -7.22 2.03 -12.95
N ILE A 128 -6.53 1.41 -13.91
CA ILE A 128 -5.34 0.58 -13.66
C ILE A 128 -4.20 1.40 -13.06
N ALA A 129 -3.97 2.61 -13.57
CA ALA A 129 -2.95 3.51 -13.04
C ALA A 129 -3.26 3.93 -11.59
N GLN A 130 -4.52 4.21 -11.28
CA GLN A 130 -4.95 4.66 -9.96
C GLN A 130 -4.90 3.53 -8.92
N ARG A 131 -5.33 2.31 -9.24
CA ARG A 131 -5.33 1.19 -8.28
C ARG A 131 -3.93 0.74 -7.86
N ALA A 132 -2.91 1.06 -8.66
CA ALA A 132 -1.52 0.73 -8.43
C ALA A 132 -0.80 1.84 -7.64
N ASP A 133 -1.42 2.40 -6.61
CA ASP A 133 -0.91 3.58 -5.90
C ASP A 133 0.13 3.29 -4.81
N ALA A 134 0.12 2.09 -4.20
CA ALA A 134 1.02 1.77 -3.09
C ALA A 134 2.43 1.36 -3.55
N PHE A 135 3.39 2.26 -3.31
CA PHE A 135 4.82 2.06 -3.46
C PHE A 135 5.51 2.40 -2.15
N ASP A 136 6.63 1.74 -1.86
CA ASP A 136 7.44 2.00 -0.68
C ASP A 136 8.22 3.32 -0.80
N ARG A 137 9.00 3.64 0.24
CA ARG A 137 9.85 4.85 0.25
C ARG A 137 10.95 4.84 -0.81
N GLN A 138 11.31 3.67 -1.32
CA GLN A 138 12.30 3.51 -2.39
C GLN A 138 11.66 3.57 -3.77
N GLY A 139 10.33 3.73 -3.86
CA GLY A 139 9.60 3.78 -5.11
C GLY A 139 9.35 2.39 -5.72
N PHE A 140 9.51 1.30 -4.96
CA PHE A 140 9.17 -0.06 -5.40
C PHE A 140 7.72 -0.40 -5.08
N PRO A 141 7.01 -1.13 -5.96
CA PRO A 141 5.62 -1.49 -5.71
C PRO A 141 5.51 -2.36 -4.46
N VAL A 142 4.55 -2.05 -3.59
CA VAL A 142 4.29 -2.89 -2.41
C VAL A 142 3.35 -4.02 -2.85
N PRO A 143 3.80 -5.29 -2.76
CA PRO A 143 3.01 -6.43 -3.17
C PRO A 143 1.73 -6.48 -2.33
N PRO A 144 0.56 -6.80 -2.93
CA PRO A 144 -0.70 -6.89 -2.20
C PRO A 144 -0.62 -7.75 -0.91
N SER A 145 0.21 -8.79 -0.88
CA SER A 145 0.51 -9.68 0.27
C SER A 145 1.05 -8.94 1.48
N ALA A 146 2.01 -8.05 1.26
CA ALA A 146 2.61 -7.26 2.33
C ALA A 146 1.61 -6.28 2.97
N ARG A 147 0.59 -5.83 2.24
CA ARG A 147 -0.40 -4.86 2.75
C ARG A 147 -1.28 -5.40 3.89
N HIS A 148 -1.43 -6.72 4.02
CA HIS A 148 -2.21 -7.32 5.12
C HIS A 148 -1.43 -7.46 6.44
N SER A 149 -0.10 -7.32 6.41
CA SER A 149 0.73 -7.53 7.59
C SER A 149 0.73 -6.36 8.57
N GLU A 150 0.34 -5.15 8.14
CA GLU A 150 0.52 -3.93 8.95
C GLU A 150 -0.63 -3.64 9.93
N TYR A 151 -1.72 -4.42 9.94
CA TYR A 151 -2.92 -4.10 10.75
C TYR A 151 -3.17 -5.01 11.97
N GLN A 152 -2.38 -6.06 12.21
CA GLN A 152 -2.70 -7.05 13.27
C GLN A 152 -2.05 -6.78 14.64
N THR A 153 -1.08 -5.86 14.78
CA THR A 153 -0.28 -5.75 16.03
C THR A 153 -0.51 -4.46 16.82
N THR A 154 -1.23 -3.47 16.29
CA THR A 154 -1.27 -2.11 16.89
C THR A 154 -2.46 -1.87 17.83
N HIS A 155 -3.40 -2.80 17.95
CA HIS A 155 -4.60 -2.62 18.78
C HIS A 155 -4.41 -2.92 20.28
N LEU A 156 -3.25 -3.42 20.71
CA LEU A 156 -2.96 -3.67 22.13
C LEU A 156 -2.28 -2.48 22.83
N LEU A 157 -1.67 -1.56 22.08
CA LEU A 157 -1.03 -0.35 22.60
C LEU A 157 -1.99 0.66 23.28
N PRO A 158 -3.19 0.98 22.74
CA PRO A 158 -4.09 1.93 23.40
C PRO A 158 -4.64 1.40 24.73
N GLY A 159 -4.85 0.08 24.86
CA GLY A 159 -5.30 -0.53 26.12
C GLY A 159 -4.29 -0.39 27.25
N LEU A 160 -3.00 -0.55 26.95
CA LEU A 160 -1.91 -0.40 27.91
C LEU A 160 -1.76 1.06 28.38
N VAL A 161 -1.89 2.02 27.48
CA VAL A 161 -1.82 3.46 27.82
C VAL A 161 -3.03 3.86 28.68
N VAL A 162 -4.23 3.40 28.35
CA VAL A 162 -5.43 3.68 29.16
C VAL A 162 -5.32 3.05 30.55
N ALA A 163 -4.84 1.81 30.65
CA ALA A 163 -4.63 1.14 31.94
C ALA A 163 -3.57 1.87 32.78
N ALA A 164 -2.46 2.31 32.18
CA ALA A 164 -1.43 3.08 32.88
C ALA A 164 -1.97 4.43 33.38
N CYS A 165 -2.73 5.16 32.55
CA CYS A 165 -3.37 6.41 32.95
C CYS A 165 -4.37 6.21 34.10
N ALA A 166 -5.21 5.17 34.02
CA ALA A 166 -6.17 4.85 35.08
C ALA A 166 -5.45 4.53 36.40
N LEU A 167 -4.37 3.75 36.34
CA LEU A 167 -3.58 3.39 37.52
C LEU A 167 -2.89 4.61 38.15
N LEU A 168 -2.37 5.53 37.32
CA LEU A 168 -1.76 6.78 37.76
C LEU A 168 -2.79 7.72 38.42
N ILE A 169 -4.01 7.80 37.88
CA ILE A 169 -5.12 8.57 38.48
C ILE A 169 -5.51 7.99 39.85
N VAL A 170 -5.60 6.65 39.97
CA VAL A 170 -5.92 6.00 41.25
C VAL A 170 -4.83 6.28 42.28
N VAL A 171 -3.55 6.15 41.91
CA VAL A 171 -2.42 6.45 42.82
C VAL A 171 -2.45 7.92 43.25
N LEU A 172 -2.71 8.86 42.33
CA LEU A 172 -2.81 10.27 42.65
C LEU A 172 -3.98 10.58 43.59
N ALA A 173 -5.15 9.97 43.36
CA ALA A 173 -6.31 10.13 44.22
C ALA A 173 -6.03 9.62 45.65
N VAL A 174 -5.40 8.45 45.78
CA VAL A 174 -4.99 7.90 47.08
C VAL A 174 -3.99 8.84 47.77
N TYR A 175 -2.99 9.35 47.05
CA TYR A 175 -2.02 10.29 47.60
C TYR A 175 -2.68 11.57 48.14
N LEU A 176 -3.61 12.16 47.37
CA LEU A 176 -4.35 13.35 47.79
C LEU A 176 -5.23 13.07 49.02
N ILE A 177 -5.89 11.92 49.10
CA ILE A 177 -6.69 11.52 50.27
C ILE A 177 -5.80 11.34 51.50
N THR A 178 -4.62 10.73 51.35
CA THR A 178 -3.67 10.56 52.47
C THR A 178 -3.05 11.88 52.95
N GLN A 179 -2.99 12.90 52.08
CA GLN A 179 -2.56 14.25 52.46
C GLN A 179 -3.69 15.07 53.12
N GLN A 180 -4.95 14.62 53.04
CA GLN A 180 -6.12 15.35 53.54
C GLN A 180 -6.62 14.92 54.93
N THR A 181 -5.86 14.11 55.68
CA THR A 181 -6.19 13.84 57.09
C THR A 181 -5.81 15.02 58.00
N PRO A 182 -6.61 15.34 59.03
CA PRO A 182 -7.27 16.64 59.16
C PRO A 182 -6.77 17.49 60.34
N GLU A 183 -6.43 18.75 60.08
CA GLU A 183 -5.99 19.73 61.09
C GLU A 183 -6.89 20.98 61.05
N ASP A 184 -8.21 20.87 61.21
CA ASP A 184 -9.06 22.08 61.31
C ASP A 184 -10.25 21.99 62.29
N THR A 185 -10.46 20.86 62.97
CA THR A 185 -11.62 20.71 63.87
C THR A 185 -11.37 21.02 65.35
N ALA A 186 -10.20 21.52 65.75
CA ALA A 186 -9.84 21.71 67.17
C ALA A 186 -9.60 23.17 67.61
N SER A 187 -10.11 24.18 66.89
CA SER A 187 -9.89 25.60 67.28
C SER A 187 -11.02 26.25 68.09
N TRP A 188 -12.21 25.65 68.22
CA TRP A 188 -13.37 26.35 68.81
C TRP A 188 -13.80 25.85 70.20
N ILE A 189 -13.13 24.85 70.77
CA ILE A 189 -13.45 24.30 72.09
C ILE A 189 -12.37 24.72 73.11
N ILE A 190 -12.78 25.65 73.98
CA ILE A 190 -12.16 26.14 75.24
C ILE A 190 -11.27 27.39 75.11
N ASP A 191 -11.85 28.56 75.42
CA ASP A 191 -11.47 29.23 76.66
C ASP A 191 -12.66 29.99 77.32
N PRO A 192 -13.14 29.55 78.50
CA PRO A 192 -14.07 30.28 79.35
C PRO A 192 -13.28 31.17 80.34
N ASN A 193 -13.78 32.38 80.58
CA ASN A 193 -13.21 33.46 81.41
C ASN A 193 -12.08 34.27 80.74
N THR A 194 -12.32 35.57 80.57
CA THR A 194 -11.71 36.58 81.46
C THR A 194 -12.45 37.91 81.34
N HIS A 195 -12.97 38.36 82.50
CA HIS A 195 -13.23 39.73 82.96
C HIS A 195 -14.24 40.59 82.15
N GLY A 196 -15.34 41.07 82.72
CA GLY A 196 -15.60 41.41 84.13
C GLY A 196 -15.76 42.92 84.27
N SER A 197 -16.98 43.31 84.62
CA SER A 197 -17.41 44.48 85.41
C SER A 197 -16.75 45.85 85.24
N ASP A 198 -17.65 46.80 84.96
CA ASP A 198 -17.90 48.04 85.71
C ASP A 198 -16.76 49.04 85.97
N GLY A 199 -17.02 50.27 85.52
CA GLY A 199 -16.33 51.49 85.86
C GLY A 199 -16.81 52.66 85.00
#